data_AF-A0A497FYX2-F1
#
_entry.id   AF-A0A497FYX2-F1
#
_cell.length_a   1.000
_cell.length_b   1.000
_cell.length_c   1.000
_cell.angle_alpha   90.00
_cell.angle_beta   90.00
_cell.angle_gamma   90.00
#
_symmetry.space_group_name_H-M   'P 1'
#
loop_
_entity.id
_entity.type
_entity.pdbx_description
1 polymer ?
#
loop_
_entity_poly.entity_id
_entity_poly.type
_entity_poly.pdbx_seq_one_letter_code
_entity_poly.pdbx_strand_id
1 'polypeptide(L)' 'MRASDLIDIDEEEIRKLTLWEIKNLPRWKLIWRLFWQKKKLFPDLPDELVLEKTKEEILAMRQLMRAGLV' A
#
# COMPACT_ATOMS: atom_id res chain seq x y z
N MET A 1 -12.21 1.44 -9.79
CA MET A 1 -11.35 0.26 -9.56
C MET A 1 -12.21 -0.75 -8.83
N ARG A 2 -12.29 -1.99 -9.32
CA ARG A 2 -13.12 -3.03 -8.70
C ARG A 2 -12.30 -3.64 -7.54
N ALA A 3 -12.97 -4.07 -6.47
CA ALA A 3 -12.31 -4.69 -5.31
C ALA A 3 -11.44 -5.91 -5.67
N SER A 4 -11.71 -6.54 -6.82
CA SER A 4 -10.96 -7.65 -7.39
C SER A 4 -9.49 -7.35 -7.65
N ASP A 5 -9.12 -6.10 -8.00
CA ASP A 5 -7.73 -5.74 -8.33
C ASP A 5 -6.80 -5.84 -7.10
N LEU A 6 -7.36 -5.80 -5.89
CA LEU A 6 -6.66 -5.96 -4.63
C LEU A 6 -6.58 -7.42 -4.16
N ILE A 7 -7.17 -8.39 -4.86
CA ILE A 7 -7.17 -9.81 -4.44
C ILE A 7 -5.95 -10.56 -5.01
N ASP A 8 -5.50 -10.21 -6.22
CA ASP A 8 -4.44 -10.93 -6.95
C ASP A 8 -2.98 -10.50 -6.65
N ILE A 9 -2.77 -9.48 -5.81
CA ILE A 9 -1.42 -9.04 -5.44
C ILE A 9 -0.83 -9.99 -4.39
N ASP A 10 0.43 -10.40 -4.49
CA ASP A 10 1.06 -11.23 -3.46
C ASP A 10 1.39 -10.40 -2.19
N GLU A 11 1.08 -10.90 -0.98
CA GLU A 11 1.40 -10.19 0.27
C GLU A 11 2.91 -10.02 0.49
N GLU A 12 3.70 -11.00 0.09
CA GLU A 12 5.15 -10.98 0.19
C GLU A 12 5.74 -9.94 -0.76
N GLU A 13 5.12 -9.77 -1.93
CA GLU A 13 5.47 -8.72 -2.87
C GLU A 13 5.20 -7.33 -2.29
N ILE A 14 4.05 -7.12 -1.62
CA ILE A 14 3.75 -5.85 -0.93
C ILE A 14 4.79 -5.54 0.16
N ARG A 15 5.20 -6.54 0.95
CA ARG A 15 6.19 -6.35 2.03
C ARG A 15 7.53 -5.87 1.48
N LYS A 16 7.97 -6.42 0.35
CA LYS A 16 9.27 -6.11 -0.27
C LYS A 16 9.27 -4.82 -1.10
N LEU A 17 8.12 -4.16 -1.28
CA LEU A 17 8.02 -2.98 -2.12
C LEU A 17 8.95 -1.85 -1.70
N THR A 18 9.62 -1.28 -2.68
CA THR A 18 10.45 -0.09 -2.52
C THR A 18 9.76 1.16 -3.07
N LEU A 19 10.22 2.34 -2.64
CA LEU A 19 9.77 3.63 -3.20
C LEU A 19 10.00 3.71 -4.72
N TRP A 20 11.09 3.09 -5.20
CA TRP A 20 11.39 3.06 -6.63
C TRP A 20 10.34 2.24 -7.40
N GLU A 21 9.98 1.05 -6.92
CA GLU A 21 8.99 0.20 -7.59
C GLU A 21 7.61 0.86 -7.62
N ILE A 22 7.16 1.42 -6.49
CA ILE A 22 5.82 2.04 -6.43
C ILE A 22 5.71 3.28 -7.33
N LYS A 23 6.83 3.98 -7.55
CA LYS A 23 6.90 5.16 -8.40
C LYS A 23 6.89 4.80 -9.89
N ASN A 24 7.57 3.72 -10.26
CA ASN A 24 7.83 3.39 -11.67
C ASN A 24 6.90 2.33 -12.25
N LEU A 25 6.29 1.46 -11.43
CA LEU A 25 5.45 0.38 -11.93
C LEU A 25 3.95 0.73 -11.83
N PRO A 26 3.20 0.75 -12.95
CA PRO A 26 1.78 1.13 -12.97
C PRO A 26 0.88 0.29 -12.05
N ARG A 27 1.22 -0.99 -11.83
CA ARG A 27 0.48 -1.88 -10.93
C ARG A 27 0.42 -1.38 -9.48
N TRP A 28 1.39 -0.57 -9.07
CA TRP A 28 1.49 -0.03 -7.71
C TRP A 28 0.89 1.37 -7.55
N LYS A 29 0.18 1.88 -8.57
CA LYS A 29 -0.40 3.22 -8.57
C LYS A 29 -1.32 3.50 -7.36
N LEU A 30 -2.05 2.49 -6.88
CA LEU A 30 -2.88 2.61 -5.69
C LEU A 30 -2.03 2.84 -4.42
N ILE A 31 -0.98 2.02 -4.24
CA ILE A 31 -0.04 2.14 -3.12
C ILE A 31 0.65 3.49 -3.16
N TRP A 32 1.07 3.95 -4.35
CA TRP A 32 1.66 5.27 -4.53
C TRP A 32 0.71 6.41 -4.15
N ARG A 33 -0.58 6.29 -4.49
CA ARG A 33 -1.60 7.28 -4.10
C ARG A 33 -1.80 7.33 -2.59
N LEU A 34 -1.88 6.16 -1.94
CA LEU A 34 -2.02 6.05 -0.49
C LEU A 34 -0.77 6.59 0.24
N PHE A 35 0.42 6.30 -0.30
CA PHE A 35 1.68 6.86 0.18
C PHE A 35 1.63 8.39 0.21
N TRP A 36 1.23 9.05 -0.89
CA TRP A 36 1.13 10.51 -0.92
C TRP A 36 0.07 11.08 0.01
N GLN A 37 -1.06 10.40 0.18
CA GLN A 37 -2.08 10.80 1.14
C GLN A 37 -1.51 10.78 2.57
N LYS A 38 -0.79 9.71 2.94
CA LYS A 38 -0.11 9.64 4.24
C LYS A 38 1.00 10.67 4.38
N LYS A 39 1.83 10.86 3.35
CA LYS A 39 2.92 11.84 3.38
C LYS A 39 2.38 13.26 3.58
N LYS A 40 1.21 13.57 3.02
CA LYS A 40 0.55 14.87 3.25
C LYS A 40 0.06 15.03 4.69
N LEU A 41 -0.38 13.95 5.33
CA LEU A 41 -0.80 13.96 6.73
C LEU A 41 0.39 14.00 7.70
N PHE A 42 1.52 13.41 7.30
CA PHE A 42 2.73 13.30 8.10
C PHE A 42 3.96 13.78 7.31
N PRO A 43 4.06 15.08 7.02
CA PRO A 43 5.13 15.63 6.18
C PRO A 43 6.52 15.43 6.79
N ASP A 44 6.62 15.42 8.12
CA ASP A 44 7.87 15.33 8.87
C ASP A 44 8.41 13.90 8.97
N LEU A 45 7.59 12.87 8.65
CA LEU A 45 8.05 11.49 8.71
C LEU A 45 8.92 11.15 7.49
N PRO A 46 9.99 10.34 7.67
CA PRO A 46 10.77 9.82 6.55
C PRO A 46 9.92 9.06 5.55
N ASP A 47 10.23 9.18 4.26
CA ASP A 47 9.47 8.52 3.19
C ASP A 47 9.46 6.99 3.36
N GLU A 48 10.55 6.40 3.85
CA GLU A 48 10.60 4.96 4.14
C GLU A 48 9.60 4.55 5.22
N LEU A 49 9.48 5.35 6.27
CA LEU A 49 8.52 5.08 7.36
C LEU A 49 7.08 5.25 6.89
N VAL A 50 6.81 6.28 6.09
CA VAL A 50 5.49 6.49 5.48
C VAL A 50 5.13 5.31 4.58
N LEU A 51 6.09 4.82 3.78
CA LEU A 51 5.90 3.66 2.92
C LEU A 51 5.61 2.40 3.74
N GLU A 52 6.39 2.08 4.78
CA GLU A 52 6.13 0.95 5.68
C GLU A 52 4.72 1.02 6.27
N LYS A 53 4.33 2.19 6.78
CA LYS A 53 2.97 2.41 7.32
C LYS A 53 1.89 2.26 6.25
N THR A 54 2.16 2.60 5.00
CA THR A 54 1.23 2.37 3.88
C THR A 54 1.09 0.88 3.58
N LYS A 55 2.19 0.12 3.56
CA LYS A 55 2.17 -1.35 3.36
C LYS A 55 1.39 -2.05 4.46
N GLU A 56 1.66 -1.72 5.72
CA GLU A 56 0.98 -2.29 6.89
C GLU A 56 -0.54 -2.11 6.81
N GLU A 57 -1.00 -0.93 6.42
CA GLU A 57 -2.44 -0.64 6.29
C GLU A 57 -3.09 -1.46 5.18
N ILE A 58 -2.44 -1.56 4.01
CA ILE A 58 -2.95 -2.37 2.90
C ILE A 58 -3.03 -3.85 3.29
N LEU A 59 -2.00 -4.37 3.97
CA LEU A 59 -2.00 -5.75 4.45
C LEU A 59 -3.09 -5.98 5.49
N ALA A 60 -3.29 -5.05 6.43
CA ALA A 60 -4.35 -5.12 7.42
C ALA A 60 -5.75 -5.11 6.76
N MET A 61 -5.99 -4.19 5.82
CA MET A 61 -7.26 -4.15 5.07
C MET A 61 -7.52 -5.47 4.32
N ARG A 62 -6.49 -6.09 3.74
CA ARG A 62 -6.61 -7.39 3.09
C ARG A 62 -6.96 -8.50 4.06
N GLN A 63 -6.33 -8.53 5.24
CA GLN A 63 -6.67 -9.50 6.28
C GLN A 63 -8.11 -9.34 6.74
N LEU A 64 -8.58 -8.10 6.91
CA LEU A 64 -9.95 -7.79 7.28
C LEU A 64 -10.96 -8.21 6.20
N MET A 65 -10.69 -7.91 4.92
CA MET A 65 -11.53 -8.35 3.79
C MET A 65 -11.58 -9.88 3.69
N ARG A 66 -10.46 -10.58 3.86
CA ARG A 66 -10.42 -12.05 3.89
C ARG A 66 -11.20 -12.64 5.06
N ALA A 67 -11.22 -11.95 6.20
CA ALA A 67 -12.01 -12.33 7.36
C ALA A 67 -13.50 -11.96 7.22
N GLY A 68 -13.92 -11.30 6.13
CA GLY A 68 -15.30 -10.85 5.92
C GLY A 68 -15.72 -9.71 6.86
N LEU A 69 -14.76 -8.98 7.43
CA LEU A 69 -15.00 -7.91 8.39
C LEU A 69 -15.21 -6.53 7.74
N VAL A 70 -14.93 -6.41 6.44
CA VAL A 70 -15.05 -5.20 5.61
C VAL A 70 -15.42 -5.59 4.19
#